data_AF-A0A401U0J8-F1
#
_entry.id   AF-A0A401U0J8-F1
#
_cell.length_a   1.000
_cell.length_b   1.000
_cell.length_c   1.000
_cell.angle_alpha   90.00
_cell.angle_beta   90.00
_cell.angle_gamma   90.00
#
_symmetry.space_group_name_H-M   'P 1'
#
loop_
_entity.id
_entity.type
_entity.pdbx_description
1 polymer ?
#
loop_
_entity_poly.entity_id
_entity_poly.type
_entity_poly.pdbx_seq_one_letter_code
_entity_poly.pdbx_strand_id
1 'polypeptide(L)'
;TGSGAQSVACGRHAFELADGASTAIRTARPNQAGFAHLFVAAPNAFTFFLGQRRTALGPVRLYEFDFDGGRGRSYMPALTLPLVASASDAHGGMSSPAEP
;
A
#
# COMPACT_ATOMS: atom_id res chain seq x y z
N THR A 1 -4.07 9.54 -25.40
CA THR A 1 -3.70 8.62 -24.30
C THR A 1 -4.87 8.57 -23.34
N GLY A 2 -5.54 7.42 -23.23
CA GLY A 2 -6.72 7.25 -22.35
C GLY A 2 -6.36 6.56 -21.04
N SER A 3 -7.35 6.36 -20.16
CA SER A 3 -7.21 5.49 -19.00
C SER A 3 -6.98 4.04 -19.45
N GLY A 4 -5.97 3.37 -18.90
CA GLY A 4 -5.66 1.98 -19.24
C GLY A 4 -4.21 1.60 -18.95
N ALA A 5 -3.83 0.37 -19.28
CA ALA A 5 -2.50 -0.18 -18.99
C ALA A 5 -1.34 0.62 -19.61
N GLN A 6 -1.59 1.32 -20.73
CA GLN A 6 -0.60 2.12 -21.45
C GLN A 6 -0.59 3.61 -21.06
N SER A 7 -1.29 4.00 -20.00
CA SER A 7 -1.29 5.39 -19.54
C SER A 7 0.08 5.82 -18.98
N VAL A 8 0.88 4.86 -18.51
CA VAL A 8 2.25 5.08 -18.02
C VAL A 8 3.24 4.71 -19.12
N ALA A 9 3.85 5.75 -19.71
CA ALA A 9 4.71 5.62 -20.90
C ALA A 9 6.07 4.96 -20.62
N CYS A 10 6.69 5.24 -19.46
CA CYS A 10 7.99 4.68 -19.07
C CYS A 10 8.22 4.81 -17.56
N GLY A 11 9.32 4.24 -17.05
CA GLY A 11 9.66 4.28 -15.63
C GLY A 11 9.79 5.70 -15.06
N ARG A 12 10.39 6.65 -15.81
CA ARG A 12 10.45 8.05 -15.41
C ARG A 12 9.05 8.66 -15.26
N HIS A 13 8.16 8.41 -16.21
CA HIS A 13 6.78 8.89 -16.13
C HIS A 13 6.04 8.27 -14.92
N ALA A 14 6.27 6.99 -14.62
CA ALA A 14 5.72 6.35 -13.42
C ALA A 14 6.21 7.01 -12.13
N PHE A 15 7.51 7.35 -12.08
CA PHE A 15 8.13 8.06 -10.95
C PHE A 15 7.54 9.46 -10.78
N GLU A 16 7.43 10.24 -11.84
CA GLU A 16 6.85 11.60 -11.81
C GLU A 16 5.38 11.59 -11.37
N LEU A 17 4.59 10.62 -11.85
CA LEU A 17 3.21 10.43 -11.40
C LEU A 17 3.15 10.09 -9.91
N ALA A 18 3.99 9.15 -9.45
CA ALA A 18 4.09 8.82 -8.03
C ALA A 18 4.55 10.01 -7.19
N ASP A 19 5.42 10.86 -7.77
CA ASP A 19 5.90 12.11 -7.18
C ASP A 19 4.73 13.04 -6.86
N GLY A 20 3.98 13.41 -7.90
CA GLY A 20 2.81 14.27 -7.81
C GLY A 20 1.71 13.70 -6.93
N ALA A 21 1.44 12.39 -7.02
CA ALA A 21 0.40 11.73 -6.23
C ALA A 21 0.69 11.83 -4.72
N SER A 22 1.92 11.59 -4.26
CA SER A 22 2.20 11.68 -2.82
C SER A 22 2.19 13.13 -2.33
N THR A 23 2.56 14.10 -3.18
CA THR A 23 2.42 15.52 -2.86
C THR A 23 0.93 15.88 -2.69
N ALA A 24 0.07 15.46 -3.62
CA ALA A 24 -1.36 15.69 -3.52
C ALA A 24 -1.97 15.06 -2.25
N ILE A 25 -1.59 13.82 -1.91
CA ILE A 25 -2.05 13.15 -0.69
C ILE A 25 -1.62 13.93 0.56
N ARG A 26 -0.38 14.42 0.61
CA ARG A 26 0.13 15.20 1.74
C ARG A 26 -0.61 16.52 1.91
N THR A 27 -0.85 17.23 0.80
CA THR A 27 -1.62 18.48 0.80
C THR A 27 -3.06 18.25 1.27
N ALA A 28 -3.68 17.13 0.86
CA ALA A 28 -5.02 16.78 1.30
C ALA A 28 -5.09 16.29 2.76
N ARG A 29 -3.98 15.82 3.33
CA ARG A 29 -3.90 15.23 4.69
C ARG A 29 -2.76 15.86 5.50
N PRO A 30 -2.82 17.17 5.84
CA PRO A 30 -1.72 17.88 6.48
C PRO A 30 -1.34 17.28 7.85
N ASN A 31 -2.31 16.79 8.61
CA ASN A 31 -2.07 16.24 9.96
C ASN A 31 -1.76 14.73 9.95
N GLN A 32 -1.82 14.07 8.79
CA GLN A 32 -1.61 12.63 8.61
C GLN A 32 -2.32 11.72 9.62
N ALA A 33 -3.42 12.18 10.24
CA ALA A 33 -4.15 11.43 11.24
C ALA A 33 -4.86 10.23 10.58
N GLY A 34 -4.75 9.06 11.21
CA GLY A 34 -5.36 7.81 10.75
C GLY A 34 -4.73 7.23 9.47
N PHE A 35 -5.43 6.27 8.87
CA PHE A 35 -4.99 5.61 7.64
C PHE A 35 -5.43 6.37 6.38
N ALA A 36 -4.55 6.50 5.39
CA ALA A 36 -4.97 6.80 4.02
C ALA A 36 -5.52 5.52 3.39
N HIS A 37 -6.78 5.54 2.97
CA HIS A 37 -7.40 4.45 2.24
C HIS A 37 -7.13 4.64 0.74
N LEU A 38 -6.29 3.80 0.16
CA LEU A 38 -5.89 3.86 -1.25
C LEU A 38 -6.65 2.83 -2.07
N PHE A 39 -7.48 3.31 -2.98
CA PHE A 39 -8.17 2.52 -4.01
C PHE A 39 -7.45 2.76 -5.33
N VAL A 40 -6.69 1.79 -5.81
CA VAL A 40 -5.79 1.99 -6.95
C VAL A 40 -6.39 1.34 -8.20
N ALA A 41 -6.50 2.13 -9.27
CA ALA A 41 -6.88 1.71 -10.61
C ALA A 41 -5.84 2.26 -11.62
N ALA A 42 -4.60 1.82 -11.48
CA ALA A 42 -3.46 2.35 -12.23
C ALA A 42 -2.47 1.23 -12.59
N PRO A 43 -1.59 1.43 -13.59
CA PRO A 43 -0.55 0.46 -13.92
C PRO A 43 0.37 0.15 -12.74
N ASN A 44 0.76 -1.12 -12.59
CA ASN A 44 1.55 -1.59 -11.44
C ASN A 44 2.89 -0.86 -11.26
N ALA A 45 3.52 -0.43 -12.35
CA ALA A 45 4.76 0.35 -12.30
C ALA A 45 4.59 1.65 -11.48
N PHE A 46 3.47 2.36 -11.66
CA PHE A 46 3.15 3.53 -10.85
C PHE A 46 2.92 3.14 -9.38
N THR A 47 2.13 2.10 -9.12
CA THR A 47 1.83 1.64 -7.75
C THR A 47 3.10 1.22 -7.01
N PHE A 48 4.06 0.62 -7.70
CA PHE A 48 5.38 0.27 -7.15
C PHE A 48 6.14 1.51 -6.68
N PHE A 49 6.30 2.53 -7.53
CA PHE A 49 6.96 3.79 -7.15
C PHE A 49 6.20 4.54 -6.05
N LEU A 50 4.86 4.50 -6.05
CA LEU A 50 4.06 5.06 -4.97
C LEU A 50 4.35 4.35 -3.63
N GLY A 51 4.48 3.03 -3.65
CA GLY A 51 4.83 2.22 -2.47
C GLY A 51 6.22 2.54 -1.90
N GLN A 52 7.21 2.81 -2.75
CA GLN A 52 8.55 3.24 -2.32
C GLN A 52 8.51 4.55 -1.49
N ARG A 53 7.50 5.38 -1.71
CA ARG A 53 7.30 6.67 -1.02
C ARG A 53 6.43 6.54 0.24
N ARG A 54 6.23 5.33 0.78
CA ARG A 54 5.38 5.09 1.97
C ARG A 54 5.63 6.04 3.15
N THR A 55 6.88 6.41 3.41
CA THR A 55 7.25 7.31 4.52
C THR A 55 6.61 8.69 4.34
N ALA A 56 6.44 9.16 3.10
CA ALA A 56 5.76 10.40 2.80
C ALA A 56 4.24 10.31 2.94
N LEU A 57 3.66 9.12 2.81
CA LEU A 57 2.21 8.88 2.85
C LEU A 57 1.67 8.65 4.27
N GLY A 58 2.52 8.23 5.19
CA GLY A 58 2.12 7.82 6.55
C GLY A 58 1.42 6.45 6.56
N PRO A 59 0.62 6.15 7.60
CA PRO A 59 -0.15 4.91 7.65
C PRO A 59 -1.15 4.82 6.49
N VAL A 60 -1.18 3.68 5.81
CA VAL A 60 -1.97 3.44 4.59
C VAL A 60 -2.69 2.10 4.67
N ARG A 61 -3.93 2.04 4.16
CA ARG A 61 -4.63 0.80 3.84
C ARG A 61 -4.89 0.74 2.33
N LEU A 62 -4.26 -0.21 1.67
CA LEU A 62 -4.41 -0.47 0.24
C LEU A 62 -5.60 -1.41 0.00
N TYR A 63 -6.37 -1.11 -1.04
CA TYR A 63 -7.48 -1.93 -1.49
C TYR A 63 -7.22 -2.44 -2.90
N GLU A 64 -7.56 -3.71 -3.11
CA GLU A 64 -7.51 -4.37 -4.41
C GLU A 64 -8.93 -4.61 -4.93
N PHE A 65 -9.12 -4.48 -6.24
CA PHE A 65 -10.39 -4.78 -6.87
C PHE A 65 -10.49 -6.27 -7.20
N ASP A 66 -11.58 -6.90 -6.79
CA ASP A 66 -11.89 -8.30 -7.13
C ASP A 66 -12.33 -8.43 -8.59
N PHE A 67 -11.40 -8.72 -9.49
CA PHE A 67 -11.70 -8.93 -10.91
C PHE A 67 -12.42 -10.25 -11.19
N ASP A 68 -12.15 -11.28 -10.39
CA ASP A 68 -12.72 -12.63 -10.56
C ASP A 68 -14.18 -12.71 -10.09
N GLY A 69 -14.62 -11.76 -9.27
CA GLY A 69 -16.00 -11.62 -8.81
C GLY A 69 -16.37 -12.54 -7.65
N GLY A 70 -15.42 -13.27 -7.07
CA GLY A 70 -15.64 -14.15 -5.92
C GLY A 70 -16.08 -13.42 -4.64
N ARG A 71 -15.95 -12.09 -4.62
CA ARG A 71 -16.30 -11.18 -3.52
C ARG A 71 -17.18 -10.02 -4.00
N GLY A 72 -17.92 -10.23 -5.08
CA GLY A 72 -18.91 -9.26 -5.56
C GLY A 72 -18.34 -8.09 -6.37
N ARG A 73 -17.15 -8.23 -6.97
CA ARG A 73 -16.54 -7.22 -7.86
C ARG A 73 -16.41 -5.85 -7.20
N SER A 74 -15.80 -5.83 -6.02
CA SER A 74 -15.62 -4.63 -5.21
C SER A 74 -14.19 -4.54 -4.68
N TYR A 75 -13.87 -3.38 -4.11
CA TYR A 75 -12.57 -3.11 -3.49
C TYR A 75 -12.48 -3.72 -2.09
N MET A 76 -11.53 -4.63 -1.90
CA MET A 76 -11.29 -5.32 -0.63
C MET A 76 -9.96 -4.89 0.00
N PRO A 77 -9.85 -4.83 1.34
CA PRO A 77 -8.58 -4.56 1.99
C PRO A 77 -7.53 -5.61 1.60
N ALA A 78 -6.40 -5.16 1.05
CA ALA A 78 -5.31 -6.01 0.62
C ALA A 78 -4.09 -5.93 1.56
N LEU A 79 -3.70 -4.70 1.93
CA LEU A 79 -2.49 -4.46 2.72
C LEU A 79 -2.66 -3.26 3.64
N THR A 80 -2.21 -3.36 4.89
CA THR A 80 -2.12 -2.22 5.81
C THR A 80 -0.66 -1.96 6.16
N LEU A 81 -0.22 -0.71 6.03
CA LEU A 81 1.12 -0.23 6.34
C LEU A 81 1.06 0.82 7.47
N PRO A 82 2.01 0.82 8.43
CA PRO A 82 3.09 -0.16 8.56
C PRO A 82 2.57 -1.57 8.84
N LEU A 83 3.31 -2.57 8.38
CA LEU A 83 3.00 -3.97 8.67
C LEU A 83 3.10 -4.14 10.19
N VAL A 84 1.97 -4.42 10.84
CA VAL A 84 1.97 -4.84 12.23
C VAL A 84 2.23 -6.34 12.20
N ALA A 85 3.36 -6.78 12.77
CA ALA A 85 3.65 -8.19 12.89
C ALA A 85 2.45 -8.89 13.55
N SER A 86 1.96 -9.95 12.92
CA SER A 86 0.88 -10.73 13.52
C SER A 86 1.47 -11.48 14.72
N ALA A 87 0.75 -11.53 15.84
CA ALA A 87 1.22 -12.12 17.11
C ALA A 87 1.60 -13.62 17.04
N SER A 88 1.48 -14.27 15.88
CA SER A 88 1.83 -15.68 15.67
C SER A 88 3.35 -15.95 15.54
N ASP A 89 4.18 -14.91 15.37
CA ASP A 89 5.62 -15.09 15.16
C ASP A 89 6.45 -15.14 16.46
N ALA A 90 5.80 -15.07 17.63
CA ALA A 90 6.46 -14.92 18.93
C ALA A 90 6.52 -16.19 19.80
N HIS A 91 6.07 -17.37 19.32
CA HIS A 91 5.96 -18.59 20.15
C HIS A 91 7.02 -19.67 19.90
N GLY A 92 8.29 -19.28 19.70
CA GLY A 92 9.39 -20.24 19.56
C GLY A 92 10.66 -19.75 20.24
N GLY A 93 10.89 -20.15 21.48
CA GLY A 93 12.21 -20.02 22.11
C GLY A 93 12.22 -19.50 23.54
N MET A 94 11.61 -20.23 24.48
CA MET A 94 11.99 -20.15 25.89
C MET A 94 11.88 -21.57 26.48
N SER A 95 12.87 -22.40 26.15
CA SER A 95 13.15 -23.60 26.95
C SER A 95 13.60 -23.11 28.34
N SER A 96 12.81 -23.44 29.35
CA SER A 96 13.11 -23.20 30.75
C SER A 96 14.46 -23.83 31.13
N PRO A 97 15.30 -23.17 31.95
CA PRO A 97 16.41 -23.85 32.55
C PRO A 97 15.87 -24.88 33.55
N ALA A 98 16.40 -26.11 33.48
CA ALA A 98 16.27 -27.06 34.56
C ALA A 98 17.21 -26.60 35.69
N GLU A 99 16.67 -26.45 36.88
CA GLU A 99 17.38 -26.12 38.12
C GLU A 99 17.16 -27.30 39.11
N PRO A 100 18.01 -27.45 40.13
CA PRO A 100 19.36 -28.00 40.12
C PRO A 100 19.42 -29.52 40.42
#